data_AF-A0A1I3JYX2-F1
#
_entry.id   AF-A0A1I3JYX2-F1
#
_cell.length_a   1.000
_cell.length_b   1.000
_cell.length_c   1.000
_cell.angle_alpha   90.00
_cell.angle_beta   90.00
_cell.angle_gamma   90.00
#
_symmetry.space_group_name_H-M   'P 1'
#
loop_
_entity.id
_entity.type
_entity.pdbx_description
1 polymer ?
#
loop_
_entity_poly.entity_id
_entity_poly.type
_entity_poly.pdbx_seq_one_letter_code
_entity_poly.pdbx_strand_id
1 'polypeptide(L)' 'MAPSIWQILIVAVLVVLLFGRGKISGVMGDVAKGIKSFKKGMQDDDSTSSTATPTAKRVGEPGDDAVDVTPSAEKKDA' A
#
# COMPACT_ATOMS: atom_id res chain seq x y z
N MET A 1 9.31 17.05 -30.74
CA MET A 1 10.08 15.89 -30.24
C MET A 1 9.60 15.59 -28.83
N ALA A 2 8.72 14.60 -28.67
CA ALA A 2 8.25 14.20 -27.35
C ALA A 2 9.35 13.38 -26.65
N PRO A 3 9.55 13.54 -25.34
CA PRO A 3 10.49 12.69 -24.62
C PRO A 3 10.03 11.23 -24.76
N SER A 4 10.96 10.38 -25.15
CA SER A 4 10.68 8.95 -25.26
C SER A 4 10.35 8.38 -23.88
N ILE A 5 9.55 7.32 -23.83
CA ILE A 5 9.16 6.63 -22.60
C ILE A 5 10.40 6.28 -21.75
N TRP A 6 11.52 5.94 -22.39
CA TRP A 6 12.80 5.69 -21.73
C TRP A 6 13.36 6.89 -20.96
N GLN A 7 13.16 8.11 -21.47
CA GLN A 7 13.62 9.34 -20.80
C GLN A 7 12.74 9.67 -19.59
N ILE A 8 11.43 9.46 -19.70
CA ILE A 8 10.47 9.69 -18.60
C ILE A 8 10.80 8.78 -17.41
N LEU A 9 11.17 7.53 -17.66
CA LEU A 9 11.54 6.56 -16.61
C LEU A 9 12.79 7.02 -15.85
N ILE A 10 13.81 7.52 -16.54
CA ILE A 10 15.04 8.05 -15.93
C ILE A 10 14.70 9.26 -15.04
N VAL A 11 13.86 10.16 -15.51
CA VAL A 11 13.42 11.33 -14.74
C VAL A 11 12.62 10.92 -13.50
N ALA A 12 11.72 9.93 -13.64
CA ALA A 12 10.93 9.42 -12.53
C ALA A 12 11.81 8.84 -11.40
N VAL A 13 12.88 8.10 -11.74
CA VAL A 13 13.84 7.59 -10.74
C VAL A 13 14.53 8.73 -10.00
N LEU A 14 14.94 9.79 -10.69
CA LEU A 14 15.56 10.97 -10.05
C LEU A 14 14.60 11.67 -9.09
N VAL A 15 13.33 11.84 -9.48
CA VAL A 15 12.30 12.40 -8.61
C VAL A 15 12.11 11.54 -7.36
N VAL A 16 12.06 10.22 -7.51
CA VAL A 16 11.94 9.30 -6.36
C VAL A 16 13.16 9.39 -5.43
N LEU A 17 14.36 9.58 -5.98
CA LEU A 17 15.59 9.71 -5.19
C LEU A 17 15.67 11.06 -4.46
N LEU A 18 15.24 12.15 -5.09
CA LEU A 18 15.23 13.50 -4.52
C LEU A 18 14.20 13.66 -3.40
N PHE A 19 12.98 13.18 -3.63
CA PHE A 19 11.88 13.32 -2.68
C PHE A 19 11.80 12.18 -1.67
N GLY A 20 12.46 11.05 -1.96
CA GLY A 20 12.47 9.86 -1.13
C GLY A 20 11.14 9.08 -1.18
N ARG A 21 11.24 7.76 -1.02
CA ARG A 21 10.10 6.83 -1.04
C ARG A 21 9.03 7.10 0.04
N GLY A 22 9.40 7.72 1.17
CA GLY A 22 8.48 8.01 2.27
C GLY A 22 7.44 9.09 1.96
N LYS A 23 7.85 10.17 1.28
CA LYS A 23 6.95 11.29 0.92
C LYS A 23 6.00 10.91 -0.22
N ILE A 24 6.46 10.08 -1.15
CA ILE A 24 5.73 9.72 -2.37
C ILE A 24 4.61 8.72 -2.08
N SER A 25 4.80 7.79 -1.13
CA SER A 25 3.80 6.76 -0.81
C SER A 25 2.45 7.35 -0.37
N GLY A 26 2.47 8.34 0.54
CA GLY A 26 1.24 9.00 1.00
C GLY A 26 0.53 9.76 -0.12
N VAL A 27 1.27 10.59 -0.85
CA VAL A 27 0.73 11.41 -1.96
C VAL A 27 0.21 10.53 -3.10
N MET A 28 0.94 9.49 -3.49
CA MET A 28 0.53 8.55 -4.52
C MET A 28 -0.72 7.76 -4.09
N GLY A 29 -0.86 7.45 -2.80
CA GLY A 29 -2.05 6.80 -2.24
C GLY A 29 -3.32 7.65 -2.31
N ASP A 30 -3.21 8.97 -2.20
CA ASP A 30 -4.36 9.87 -2.32
C ASP A 30 -4.68 10.22 -3.77
N VAL A 31 -3.64 10.39 -4.61
CA VAL A 31 -3.79 10.51 -6.06
C VAL A 31 -4.44 9.25 -6.66
N ALA A 32 -4.03 8.05 -6.22
CA ALA A 32 -4.62 6.80 -6.68
C ALA A 32 -6.10 6.66 -6.29
N LYS A 33 -6.51 7.10 -5.09
CA LYS A 33 -7.93 7.15 -4.71
C LYS A 33 -8.71 8.12 -5.58
N GLY A 34 -8.18 9.31 -5.85
CA GLY A 34 -8.79 10.31 -6.73
C GLY A 34 -9.00 9.79 -8.16
N ILE A 35 -7.94 9.23 -8.76
CA ILE A 35 -8.00 8.65 -10.11
C ILE A 35 -8.94 7.43 -10.15
N LYS A 36 -8.97 6.59 -9.11
CA LYS A 36 -9.89 5.44 -9.03
C LYS A 36 -11.35 5.88 -8.97
N SER A 37 -11.68 6.90 -8.19
CA SER A 37 -13.04 7.46 -8.12
C SER A 37 -13.43 8.14 -9.43
N PHE A 38 -12.52 8.85 -10.08
CA PHE A 38 -12.73 9.44 -11.40
C PHE A 38 -13.02 8.35 -12.45
N LYS A 39 -12.21 7.28 -12.48
CA LYS A 39 -12.41 6.15 -13.38
C LYS A 39 -13.68 5.35 -13.05
N LYS A 40 -14.05 5.23 -11.77
CA LYS A 40 -15.31 4.60 -11.35
C LYS A 40 -16.52 5.40 -11.83
N GLY A 41 -16.51 6.72 -11.63
CA GLY A 41 -17.58 7.61 -12.10
C GLY A 41 -17.73 7.57 -13.61
N MET A 42 -16.62 7.60 -14.36
CA MET A 42 -16.64 7.53 -15.82
C MET A 42 -17.08 6.16 -16.38
N GLN A 43 -16.85 5.07 -15.63
CA GLN A 43 -17.33 3.73 -16.01
C GLN A 43 -18.79 3.49 -15.60
N ASP A 44 -19.32 4.14 -14.57
CA ASP A 44 -20.73 4.02 -14.19
C ASP A 44 -21.65 4.68 -15.24
N ASP A 45 -21.17 5.67 -16.00
CA ASP A 45 -21.85 6.23 -17.18
C ASP A 45 -21.85 5.26 -18.40
N ASP A 46 -20.85 4.37 -18.49
CA ASP A 46 -20.64 3.48 -19.65
C ASP A 46 -21.06 2.01 -19.40
N SER A 47 -21.17 1.54 -18.15
CA SER A 47 -21.37 0.10 -17.86
C SER A 47 -21.92 -0.18 -16.45
N THR A 48 -23.21 -0.54 -16.37
CA THR A 48 -23.82 -1.23 -15.21
C THR A 48 -23.33 -2.68 -15.08
N SER A 49 -22.02 -2.91 -14.94
CA SER A 49 -21.47 -4.20 -14.51
C SER A 49 -20.01 -4.08 -14.05
N SER A 50 -19.80 -4.14 -12.75
CA SER A 50 -18.81 -5.02 -12.10
C SER A 50 -18.32 -4.41 -10.78
N THR A 51 -18.81 -5.02 -9.70
CA THR A 51 -18.35 -4.90 -8.32
C THR A 51 -16.83 -4.86 -8.22
N ALA A 52 -16.26 -3.78 -7.71
CA ALA A 52 -14.85 -3.70 -7.33
C ALA A 52 -14.71 -3.13 -5.93
N THR A 53 -15.06 -3.94 -4.94
CA THR A 53 -14.61 -3.81 -3.56
C THR A 53 -13.25 -4.50 -3.44
N PRO A 54 -12.13 -3.80 -3.19
CA PRO A 54 -11.03 -4.39 -2.48
C PRO A 54 -11.13 -3.92 -1.04
N THR A 55 -11.58 -4.84 -0.21
CA THR A 55 -11.40 -4.84 1.23
C THR A 55 -9.92 -4.55 1.52
N ALA A 56 -9.62 -3.33 1.96
CA ALA A 56 -8.35 -3.02 2.59
C ALA A 56 -8.33 -3.75 3.93
N LYS A 57 -7.79 -4.96 3.92
CA LYS A 57 -7.34 -5.69 5.11
C LYS A 57 -6.40 -4.73 5.85
N ARG A 58 -6.85 -4.22 6.99
CA ARG A 58 -6.01 -3.47 7.94
C ARG A 58 -4.84 -4.38 8.31
N VAL A 59 -3.64 -4.07 7.83
CA VAL A 59 -2.40 -4.56 8.41
C VAL A 59 -1.79 -3.36 9.12
N GLY A 60 -2.18 -3.25 10.38
CA GLY A 60 -1.56 -2.39 11.36
C GLY A 60 -1.60 -3.16 12.66
N GLU A 61 -0.57 -3.96 12.92
CA GLU A 61 -0.19 -4.40 14.26
C GLU A 61 1.20 -5.05 14.15
N PRO A 62 2.27 -4.37 14.61
CA PRO A 62 3.45 -5.04 15.12
C PRO A 62 3.17 -5.30 16.61
N GLY A 63 2.59 -6.45 16.95
CA GLY A 63 2.97 -7.12 18.20
C GLY A 63 4.25 -7.87 17.85
N ASP A 64 5.44 -7.55 18.35
CA ASP A 64 5.83 -7.64 19.76
C ASP A 64 5.40 -8.96 20.41
N ASP A 65 5.62 -10.06 19.69
CA ASP A 65 5.67 -11.41 20.24
C ASP A 65 6.99 -11.62 21.02
N ALA A 66 7.26 -10.77 22.01
CA ALA A 66 8.20 -11.07 23.06
C ALA A 66 7.43 -11.80 24.17
N VAL A 67 7.16 -13.09 23.97
CA VAL A 67 6.74 -13.97 25.06
C VAL A 67 7.90 -14.88 25.46
N ASP A 68 8.45 -14.50 26.61
CA ASP A 68 9.48 -15.13 27.43
C ASP A 68 9.39 -16.66 27.44
N VAL A 69 10.50 -17.31 27.06
CA VAL A 69 10.67 -18.77 27.08
C VAL A 69 11.58 -19.13 28.25
N THR A 70 11.02 -19.86 29.24
CA THR A 70 11.65 -20.71 30.29
C THR A 70 11.60 -20.13 31.71
N PRO A 71 11.40 -20.91 32.80
CA PRO A 71 11.24 -22.37 32.91
C PRO A 71 9.94 -22.85 33.60
N SER A 72 9.49 -24.04 33.19
CA SER A 72 8.62 -24.91 33.98
C SER A 72 9.40 -25.38 35.22
N ALA A 73 8.99 -24.87 36.39
CA ALA A 73 9.44 -25.35 37.69
C ALA A 73 8.22 -25.70 38.54
N GLU A 74 8.37 -26.82 39.24
CA GLU A 74 7.60 -27.25 40.42
C GLU A 74 6.40 -28.20 40.12
N LYS A 75 6.62 -29.54 40.23
CA LYS A 75 6.41 -30.41 41.43
C LYS A 75 4.91 -30.62 41.70
N LYS A 76 4.39 -31.77 42.13
CA LYS A 76 4.91 -33.02 42.71
C LYS A 76 3.63 -33.72 43.16
N ASP A 77 3.15 -34.70 42.41
CA ASP A 77 1.97 -35.47 42.81
C ASP A 77 2.36 -36.41 43.95
N ALA A 78 1.53 -36.39 44.99
CA ALA A 78 1.54 -37.27 46.15
C ALA A 78 0.49 -38.36 45.97
#